data_AF-A0A921G987-F1
#
_entry.id   AF-A0A921G987-F1
#
_cell.length_a   1.000
_cell.length_b   1.000
_cell.length_c   1.000
_cell.angle_alpha   90.00
_cell.angle_beta   90.00
_cell.angle_gamma   90.00
#
_symmetry.space_group_name_H-M   'P 1'
#
loop_
_entity.id
_entity.type
_entity.pdbx_description
1 polymer ?
#
loop_
_entity_poly.entity_id
_entity_poly.type
_entity_poly.pdbx_seq_one_letter_code
_entity_poly.pdbx_strand_id
1 'polypeptide(L)'
;MYYDLHIHSALSPCSDDLMTINNIFNMAYIKGLQLIAITDHNSLKQQYYLEKIIEHDILKGKIDYVHGVELQSSEEIHLLAYFKKGSNLNVIQEWIDKHLIKVKNQSDYYGNQYIFNEFDEVIGIEDNLLISSLDLNVYQIVKKVHEFNGVVILAHVMAKRYGIYEVYHGIPDDLNYDGIEVESIKQLNELKQLCKHLKDDYVFFNSDAHNLESISEPINQIDRDIFYQLWRK
;
A
#
# COMPACT_ATOMS: atom_id res chain seq x y z
N MET A 1 18.17 -0.62 4.00
CA MET A 1 17.03 -0.28 4.87
C MET A 1 16.15 -1.51 4.95
N TYR A 2 15.91 -2.05 6.14
CA TYR A 2 14.88 -3.08 6.32
C TYR A 2 13.49 -2.45 6.13
N TYR A 3 12.60 -3.13 5.42
CA TYR A 3 11.32 -2.53 5.03
C TYR A 3 10.12 -3.46 5.19
N ASP A 4 8.95 -2.82 5.28
CA ASP A 4 7.65 -3.41 5.00
C ASP A 4 6.73 -2.35 4.41
N LEU A 5 6.43 -2.45 3.12
CA LEU A 5 5.77 -1.40 2.34
C LEU A 5 4.30 -1.70 2.04
N HIS A 6 3.71 -2.73 2.64
CA HIS A 6 2.31 -3.10 2.46
C HIS A 6 1.70 -3.42 3.82
N ILE A 7 1.18 -2.40 4.50
CA ILE A 7 0.60 -2.50 5.85
C ILE A 7 -0.74 -1.74 5.86
N HIS A 8 -1.79 -2.40 6.35
CA HIS A 8 -3.10 -1.80 6.51
C HIS A 8 -3.26 -1.22 7.91
N SER A 9 -3.83 -0.03 8.02
CA SER A 9 -4.24 0.53 9.30
C SER A 9 -5.70 0.17 9.59
N ALA A 10 -6.16 0.54 10.79
CA ALA A 10 -7.57 0.41 11.19
C ALA A 10 -8.56 1.16 10.28
N LEU A 11 -8.07 1.99 9.34
CA LEU A 11 -8.88 2.58 8.28
C LEU A 11 -9.31 1.54 7.25
N SER A 12 -8.50 0.52 6.97
CA SER A 12 -8.90 -0.60 6.14
C SER A 12 -9.92 -1.46 6.90
N PRO A 13 -11.06 -1.80 6.28
CA PRO A 13 -12.15 -2.48 6.99
C PRO A 13 -11.79 -3.89 7.44
N CYS A 14 -10.87 -4.59 6.77
CA CYS A 14 -10.42 -5.93 7.13
C CYS A 14 -9.25 -5.94 8.14
N SER A 15 -8.81 -4.76 8.60
CA SER A 15 -7.71 -4.62 9.55
C SER A 15 -8.24 -4.50 10.99
N ASP A 16 -7.44 -4.96 11.96
CA ASP A 16 -7.76 -4.81 13.39
C ASP A 16 -7.84 -3.33 13.79
N ASP A 17 -8.78 -2.98 14.66
CA ASP A 17 -8.90 -1.63 15.24
C ASP A 17 -7.64 -1.22 16.03
N LEU A 18 -6.84 -2.21 16.46
CA LEU A 18 -5.53 -1.99 17.10
C LEU A 18 -4.44 -1.52 16.12
N MET A 19 -4.67 -1.55 14.81
CA MET A 19 -3.75 -1.04 13.78
C MET A 19 -3.79 0.49 13.69
N THR A 20 -3.66 1.15 14.84
CA THR A 20 -3.45 2.61 14.91
C THR A 20 -2.08 2.96 14.34
N ILE A 21 -1.92 4.20 13.88
CA ILE A 21 -0.62 4.66 13.36
C ILE A 21 0.48 4.61 14.42
N ASN A 22 0.19 4.91 15.70
CA ASN A 22 1.20 4.74 16.74
C ASN A 22 1.62 3.29 16.89
N ASN A 23 0.66 2.36 16.94
CA ASN A 23 0.95 0.94 17.11
C ASN A 23 1.75 0.38 15.94
N ILE A 24 1.40 0.74 14.71
CA ILE A 24 2.14 0.33 13.50
C ILE A 24 3.59 0.81 13.57
N PHE A 25 3.82 2.11 13.79
CA PHE A 25 5.17 2.67 13.82
C PHE A 25 6.01 2.13 14.98
N ASN A 26 5.42 1.97 16.16
CA ASN A 26 6.12 1.40 17.32
C ASN A 26 6.44 -0.09 17.10
N MET A 27 5.51 -0.86 16.53
CA MET A 27 5.74 -2.26 16.22
C MET A 27 6.83 -2.43 15.15
N ALA A 28 6.77 -1.64 14.08
CA ALA A 28 7.80 -1.63 13.04
C ALA A 28 9.18 -1.27 13.61
N TYR A 29 9.25 -0.28 14.52
CA TYR A 29 10.48 0.07 15.22
C TYR A 29 10.99 -1.08 16.12
N ILE A 30 10.11 -1.74 16.87
CA ILE A 30 10.46 -2.91 17.72
C ILE A 30 10.99 -4.07 16.86
N LYS A 31 10.37 -4.32 15.70
CA LYS A 31 10.79 -5.31 14.71
C LYS A 31 12.05 -4.88 13.95
N GLY A 32 12.58 -3.68 14.17
CA GLY A 32 13.83 -3.22 13.53
C GLY A 32 13.68 -2.82 12.06
N LEU A 33 12.45 -2.56 11.60
CA LEU A 33 12.20 -1.98 10.29
C LEU A 33 12.67 -0.51 10.27
N GLN A 34 13.16 -0.08 9.11
CA GLN A 34 13.72 1.25 8.90
C GLN A 34 12.89 2.09 7.91
N LEU A 35 12.05 1.44 7.11
CA LEU A 35 11.14 2.08 6.17
C LEU A 35 9.82 1.32 6.14
N ILE A 36 8.71 2.02 6.32
CA ILE A 36 7.38 1.43 6.15
C ILE A 36 6.48 2.23 5.21
N ALA A 37 5.42 1.62 4.74
CA ALA A 37 4.30 2.32 4.12
C ALA A 37 2.98 1.78 4.66
N ILE A 38 2.10 2.69 5.05
CA ILE A 38 0.69 2.37 5.29
C ILE A 38 -0.01 2.45 3.93
N THR A 39 -0.79 1.44 3.57
CA THR A 39 -1.38 1.25 2.24
C THR A 39 -2.84 0.87 2.35
N ASP A 40 -3.61 1.66 3.11
CA ASP A 40 -5.03 1.39 3.29
C ASP A 40 -5.78 1.25 1.96
N HIS A 41 -6.80 0.39 1.93
CA HIS A 41 -7.60 0.20 0.72
C HIS A 41 -8.23 1.53 0.30
N ASN A 42 -8.00 1.95 -0.95
CA ASN A 42 -8.62 3.11 -1.60
C ASN A 42 -8.69 4.38 -0.72
N SER A 43 -7.72 4.59 0.17
CA SER A 43 -7.73 5.76 1.05
C SER A 43 -6.35 6.14 1.54
N LEU A 44 -6.05 7.42 1.43
CA LEU A 44 -4.89 8.11 1.99
C LEU A 44 -5.26 8.86 3.27
N LYS A 45 -6.49 8.75 3.80
CA LYS A 45 -6.94 9.61 4.92
C LYS A 45 -6.09 9.44 6.19
N GLN A 46 -5.57 8.25 6.42
CA GLN A 46 -4.67 8.00 7.55
C GLN A 46 -3.27 8.62 7.35
N GLN A 47 -2.86 8.87 6.10
CA GLN A 47 -1.55 9.43 5.75
C GLN A 47 -1.32 10.84 6.29
N TYR A 48 -2.39 11.61 6.50
CA TYR A 48 -2.32 13.00 6.95
C TYR A 48 -1.71 13.18 8.34
N TYR A 49 -1.61 12.10 9.12
CA TYR A 49 -1.15 12.13 10.51
C TYR A 49 0.25 11.52 10.71
N LEU A 50 0.86 10.93 9.68
CA LEU A 50 2.11 10.16 9.85
C LEU A 50 3.32 11.04 10.17
N GLU A 51 3.37 12.27 9.65
CA GLU A 51 4.50 13.17 9.91
C GLU A 51 4.61 13.47 11.42
N LYS A 52 3.48 13.67 12.10
CA LYS A 52 3.48 13.92 13.54
C LYS A 52 3.95 12.71 14.36
N ILE A 53 3.65 11.50 13.89
CA ILE A 53 4.11 10.26 14.54
C ILE A 53 5.63 10.12 14.41
N ILE A 54 6.17 10.32 13.20
CA ILE A 54 7.59 10.10 12.94
C ILE A 54 8.49 11.16 13.61
N GLU A 55 7.94 12.33 13.94
CA GLU A 55 8.65 13.38 14.66
C GLU A 55 8.86 13.07 16.15
N HIS A 56 8.17 12.06 16.70
CA HIS A 56 8.33 11.64 18.10
C HIS A 56 9.76 11.19 18.41
N ASP A 57 10.31 11.59 19.57
CA ASP A 57 11.72 11.39 19.95
C ASP A 57 12.20 9.93 19.89
N ILE A 58 11.29 8.98 20.08
CA ILE A 58 11.61 7.55 20.01
C ILE A 58 11.85 7.10 18.57
N LEU A 59 11.07 7.62 17.61
CA LEU A 59 11.00 7.15 16.22
C LEU A 59 11.88 7.99 15.28
N LYS A 60 12.02 9.28 15.57
CA LYS A 60 12.73 10.25 14.74
C LYS A 60 14.14 9.79 14.40
N GLY A 61 14.41 9.64 13.10
CA GLY A 61 15.70 9.23 12.55
C GLY A 61 16.02 7.75 12.69
N LYS A 62 15.11 6.93 13.23
CA LYS A 62 15.30 5.46 13.37
C LYS A 62 14.43 4.67 12.39
N ILE A 63 13.22 5.14 12.15
CA ILE A 63 12.31 4.64 11.13
C ILE A 63 11.86 5.83 10.27
N ASP A 64 11.59 5.55 9.00
CA ASP A 64 11.04 6.51 8.04
C ASP A 64 9.83 5.89 7.35
N TYR A 65 9.10 6.69 6.58
CA TYR A 65 7.94 6.20 5.83
C TYR A 65 7.85 6.81 4.43
N VAL A 66 7.11 6.13 3.57
CA VAL A 66 6.59 6.68 2.31
C VAL A 66 5.05 6.67 2.36
N HIS A 67 4.40 7.64 1.74
CA HIS A 67 2.95 7.59 1.61
C HIS A 67 2.55 6.48 0.65
N GLY A 68 1.53 5.72 0.99
CA GLY A 68 1.06 4.55 0.27
C GLY A 68 -0.47 4.44 0.27
N VAL A 69 -1.01 3.75 -0.72
CA VAL A 69 -2.41 3.34 -0.80
C VAL A 69 -2.48 2.08 -1.64
N GLU A 70 -3.31 1.11 -1.24
CA GLU A 70 -3.63 -0.03 -2.09
C GLU A 70 -4.92 0.28 -2.85
N LEU A 71 -4.82 0.39 -4.17
CA LEU A 71 -5.94 0.72 -5.05
C LEU A 71 -6.50 -0.55 -5.67
N GLN A 72 -7.82 -0.72 -5.63
CA GLN A 72 -8.51 -1.82 -6.27
C GLN A 72 -9.16 -1.36 -7.58
N SER A 73 -8.74 -1.95 -8.69
CA SER A 73 -9.31 -1.68 -10.02
C SER A 73 -10.70 -2.31 -10.21
N SER A 74 -11.36 -1.92 -11.30
CA SER A 74 -12.64 -2.48 -11.75
C SER A 74 -12.58 -3.97 -12.09
N GLU A 75 -11.39 -4.47 -12.42
CA GLU A 75 -11.10 -5.89 -12.63
C GLU A 75 -10.86 -6.65 -11.32
N GLU A 76 -11.05 -5.99 -10.17
CA GLU A 76 -10.70 -6.49 -8.85
C GLU A 76 -9.21 -6.84 -8.76
N ILE A 77 -8.32 -6.02 -9.34
CA ILE A 77 -6.86 -6.17 -9.21
C ILE A 77 -6.31 -5.11 -8.29
N HIS A 78 -5.45 -5.49 -7.34
CA HIS A 78 -4.80 -4.56 -6.42
C HIS A 78 -3.47 -4.01 -6.97
N LEU A 79 -3.23 -2.74 -6.67
CA LEU A 79 -2.06 -1.99 -7.06
C LEU A 79 -1.61 -1.16 -5.85
N LEU A 80 -0.35 -1.26 -5.45
CA LEU A 80 0.23 -0.34 -4.48
C LEU A 80 0.68 0.91 -5.19
N ALA A 81 0.25 2.07 -4.70
CA ALA A 81 0.70 3.36 -5.19
C ALA A 81 1.47 4.08 -4.07
N TYR A 82 2.72 4.47 -4.34
CA TYR A 82 3.54 5.20 -3.39
C TYR A 82 3.83 6.64 -3.82
N PHE A 83 3.87 7.55 -2.85
CA PHE A 83 4.10 8.97 -3.05
C PHE A 83 5.16 9.50 -2.06
N LYS A 84 6.05 10.37 -2.56
CA LYS A 84 7.06 11.02 -1.71
C LYS A 84 6.41 11.89 -0.64
N LYS A 85 7.10 12.05 0.50
CA LYS A 85 6.77 13.11 1.48
C LYS A 85 6.72 14.47 0.78
N GLY A 86 5.72 15.28 1.14
CA GLY A 86 5.45 16.58 0.50
C GLY A 86 4.59 16.51 -0.77
N SER A 87 4.16 15.32 -1.21
CA SER A 87 3.15 15.19 -2.27
C SER A 87 1.82 15.79 -1.83
N ASN A 88 1.06 16.38 -2.76
CA ASN A 88 -0.26 16.91 -2.47
C ASN A 88 -1.30 15.79 -2.41
N LEU A 89 -1.39 15.15 -1.25
CA LEU A 89 -2.27 14.00 -1.01
C LEU A 89 -3.77 14.33 -1.17
N ASN A 90 -4.18 15.58 -0.91
CA ASN A 90 -5.60 15.97 -1.01
C ASN A 90 -6.17 15.75 -2.41
N VAL A 91 -5.41 16.13 -3.45
CA VAL A 91 -5.85 15.97 -4.85
C VAL A 91 -5.94 14.50 -5.24
N ILE A 92 -5.08 13.66 -4.65
CA ILE A 92 -5.08 12.21 -4.88
C ILE A 92 -6.28 11.59 -4.18
N GLN A 93 -6.53 11.94 -2.91
CA GLN A 93 -7.70 11.46 -2.17
C GLN A 93 -9.01 11.88 -2.84
N GLU A 94 -9.13 13.14 -3.29
CA GLU A 94 -10.31 13.60 -4.02
C GLU A 94 -10.55 12.81 -5.31
N TRP A 95 -9.46 12.43 -5.99
CA TRP A 95 -9.55 11.55 -7.16
C TRP A 95 -10.03 10.15 -6.76
N ILE A 96 -9.49 9.57 -5.69
CA ILE A 96 -9.95 8.26 -5.21
C ILE A 96 -11.43 8.32 -4.81
N ASP A 97 -11.84 9.29 -3.98
CA ASP A 97 -13.21 9.47 -3.51
C ASP A 97 -14.23 9.66 -4.66
N LYS A 98 -13.78 10.27 -5.77
CA LYS A 98 -14.60 10.46 -6.98
C LYS A 98 -14.86 9.15 -7.71
N HIS A 99 -13.88 8.24 -7.71
CA HIS A 99 -13.91 7.00 -8.49
C HIS A 99 -14.29 5.77 -7.66
N LEU A 100 -14.28 5.88 -6.33
CA LEU A 100 -14.74 4.83 -5.43
C LEU A 100 -16.22 4.49 -5.70
N ILE A 101 -16.51 3.22 -5.99
CA ILE A 101 -17.88 2.73 -6.08
C ILE A 101 -18.48 2.77 -4.67
N LYS A 102 -19.41 3.69 -4.46
CA LYS A 102 -19.96 3.98 -3.12
C LYS A 102 -20.94 2.90 -2.68
N VAL A 103 -20.45 2.02 -1.82
CA VAL A 103 -21.23 1.05 -1.06
C VAL A 103 -21.13 1.42 0.41
N LYS A 104 -22.24 1.48 1.15
CA LYS A 104 -22.19 1.77 2.59
C LYS A 104 -21.53 0.61 3.34
N ASN A 105 -20.59 0.91 4.22
CA ASN A 105 -19.95 -0.10 5.06
C ASN A 105 -20.94 -0.77 6.02
N GLN A 106 -20.74 -2.06 6.26
CA GLN A 106 -21.43 -2.85 7.28
C GLN A 106 -20.40 -3.27 8.32
N SER A 107 -20.20 -2.43 9.35
CA SER A 107 -19.12 -2.58 10.33
C SER A 107 -19.15 -3.91 11.09
N ASP A 108 -20.35 -4.45 11.35
CA ASP A 108 -20.51 -5.74 12.03
C ASP A 108 -19.97 -6.94 11.22
N TYR A 109 -19.76 -6.76 9.91
CA TYR A 109 -19.28 -7.81 9.01
C TYR A 109 -17.85 -7.56 8.52
N TYR A 110 -17.53 -6.33 8.12
CA TYR A 110 -16.22 -6.00 7.57
C TYR A 110 -15.28 -5.52 8.66
N GLY A 111 -15.59 -4.36 9.26
CA GLY A 111 -14.83 -3.70 10.32
C GLY A 111 -15.11 -2.19 10.30
N ASN A 112 -14.54 -1.45 11.25
CA ASN A 112 -15.01 -0.10 11.55
C ASN A 112 -14.49 1.00 10.62
N GLN A 113 -13.30 0.85 10.03
CA GLN A 113 -12.65 1.87 9.19
C GLN A 113 -12.39 3.20 9.93
N TYR A 114 -11.66 3.11 11.04
CA TYR A 114 -11.34 4.26 11.88
C TYR A 114 -10.20 5.09 11.29
N ILE A 115 -10.33 6.41 11.42
CA ILE A 115 -9.24 7.35 11.16
C ILE A 115 -8.76 7.87 12.51
N PHE A 116 -7.47 7.68 12.79
CA PHE A 116 -6.83 8.09 14.03
C PHE A 116 -5.97 9.33 13.85
N ASN A 117 -5.93 10.18 14.89
CA ASN A 117 -4.93 11.24 14.99
C ASN A 117 -3.63 10.72 15.65
N GLU A 118 -2.67 11.62 15.88
CA GLU A 118 -1.39 11.29 16.49
C GLU A 118 -1.45 10.81 17.95
N PHE A 119 -2.61 10.94 18.61
CA PHE A 119 -2.84 10.54 20.01
C PHE A 119 -3.65 9.24 20.13
N ASP A 120 -3.83 8.51 19.02
CA ASP A 120 -4.72 7.33 18.93
C ASP A 120 -6.18 7.63 19.27
N GLU A 121 -6.62 8.87 19.05
CA GLU A 121 -8.03 9.23 19.15
C GLU A 121 -8.71 9.07 17.78
N VAL A 122 -9.90 8.44 17.77
CA VAL A 122 -10.73 8.35 16.58
C VAL A 122 -11.27 9.74 16.24
N ILE A 123 -10.86 10.27 15.09
CA ILE A 123 -11.28 11.59 14.58
C ILE A 123 -12.22 11.48 13.38
N GLY A 124 -12.42 10.28 12.86
CA GLY A 124 -13.32 10.02 11.75
C GLY A 124 -13.57 8.53 11.57
N ILE A 125 -14.65 8.23 10.86
CA ILE A 125 -15.05 6.89 10.44
C ILE A 125 -15.36 7.01 8.95
N GLU A 126 -14.83 6.09 8.13
CA GLU A 126 -15.22 6.03 6.73
C GLU A 126 -16.56 5.33 6.56
N ASP A 127 -17.53 6.04 5.96
CA ASP A 127 -18.88 5.54 5.73
C ASP A 127 -18.96 4.54 4.56
N ASN A 128 -18.12 4.71 3.54
CA ASN A 128 -18.10 3.84 2.36
C ASN A 128 -17.17 2.63 2.58
N LEU A 129 -17.54 1.46 2.08
CA LEU A 129 -16.71 0.27 2.16
C LEU A 129 -15.48 0.41 1.25
N LEU A 130 -14.29 0.54 1.85
CA LEU A 130 -13.06 0.82 1.12
C LEU A 130 -12.51 -0.36 0.31
N ILE A 131 -12.93 -1.60 0.58
CA ILE A 131 -12.59 -2.76 -0.29
C ILE A 131 -13.40 -2.78 -1.60
N SER A 132 -14.31 -1.83 -1.78
CA SER A 132 -15.04 -1.70 -3.05
C SER A 132 -14.09 -1.21 -4.15
N SER A 133 -14.22 -1.75 -5.36
CA SER A 133 -13.42 -1.29 -6.49
C SER A 133 -13.62 0.19 -6.82
N LEU A 134 -12.60 0.79 -7.41
CA LEU A 134 -12.74 2.02 -8.18
C LEU A 134 -13.43 1.71 -9.52
N ASP A 135 -14.14 2.67 -10.08
CA ASP A 135 -14.72 2.60 -11.44
C ASP A 135 -13.68 2.80 -12.55
N LEU A 136 -12.44 2.34 -12.31
CA LEU A 136 -11.27 2.53 -13.13
C LEU A 136 -10.54 1.21 -13.37
N ASN A 137 -10.07 1.01 -14.59
CA ASN A 137 -9.27 -0.15 -14.90
C ASN A 137 -7.79 0.01 -14.51
N VAL A 138 -7.04 -1.09 -14.55
CA VAL A 138 -5.61 -1.13 -14.16
C VAL A 138 -4.78 -0.09 -14.91
N TYR A 139 -5.02 0.13 -16.20
CA TYR A 139 -4.28 1.09 -17.03
C TYR A 139 -4.59 2.54 -16.64
N GLN A 140 -5.86 2.83 -16.36
CA GLN A 140 -6.30 4.16 -15.94
C GLN A 140 -5.71 4.52 -14.58
N ILE A 141 -5.68 3.58 -13.64
CA ILE A 141 -5.05 3.77 -12.33
C ILE A 141 -3.57 4.03 -12.49
N VAL A 142 -2.85 3.16 -13.21
CA VAL A 142 -1.39 3.30 -13.41
C VAL A 142 -1.05 4.67 -14.00
N LYS A 143 -1.72 5.03 -15.10
CA LYS A 143 -1.53 6.33 -15.74
C LYS A 143 -1.77 7.47 -14.76
N LYS A 144 -2.83 7.40 -13.96
CA LYS A 144 -3.21 8.50 -13.08
C LYS A 144 -2.27 8.66 -11.88
N VAL A 145 -1.81 7.56 -11.30
CA VAL A 145 -0.78 7.58 -10.25
C VAL A 145 0.49 8.25 -10.75
N HIS A 146 0.91 7.95 -11.99
CA HIS A 146 2.06 8.61 -12.62
C HIS A 146 1.85 10.10 -12.86
N GLU A 147 0.65 10.54 -13.26
CA GLU A 147 0.31 11.97 -13.37
C GLU A 147 0.41 12.71 -12.01
N PHE A 148 0.24 11.98 -10.90
CA PHE A 148 0.48 12.49 -9.54
C PHE A 148 1.94 12.40 -9.08
N ASN A 149 2.86 12.02 -9.97
CA ASN A 149 4.26 11.72 -9.65
C ASN A 149 4.40 10.59 -8.60
N GLY A 150 3.44 9.67 -8.57
CA GLY A 150 3.52 8.44 -7.79
C GLY A 150 4.19 7.32 -8.55
N VAL A 151 4.41 6.20 -7.86
CA VAL A 151 4.96 4.96 -8.42
C VAL A 151 3.97 3.83 -8.16
N VAL A 152 3.92 2.84 -9.06
CA VAL A 152 2.93 1.76 -9.05
C VAL A 152 3.64 0.42 -8.97
N ILE A 153 3.34 -0.33 -7.92
CA ILE A 153 3.77 -1.72 -7.74
C ILE A 153 2.54 -2.61 -7.90
N LEU A 154 2.65 -3.66 -8.72
CA LEU A 154 1.59 -4.67 -8.82
C LEU A 154 1.58 -5.47 -7.52
N ALA A 155 0.51 -5.37 -6.73
CA ALA A 155 0.38 -6.05 -5.45
C ALA A 155 0.25 -7.57 -5.66
N HIS A 156 0.83 -8.35 -4.74
CA HIS A 156 0.72 -9.82 -4.64
C HIS A 156 0.39 -10.52 -5.97
N VAL A 157 1.28 -10.38 -6.96
CA VAL A 157 0.99 -10.55 -8.41
C VAL A 157 0.29 -11.87 -8.77
N MET A 158 0.64 -12.96 -8.08
CA MET A 158 0.11 -14.29 -8.35
C MET A 158 -0.93 -14.76 -7.31
N ALA A 159 -1.43 -13.87 -6.46
CA ALA A 159 -2.52 -14.19 -5.55
C ALA A 159 -3.78 -14.57 -6.34
N LYS A 160 -4.46 -15.62 -5.89
CA LYS A 160 -5.70 -16.13 -6.52
C LYS A 160 -6.85 -15.12 -6.49
N ARG A 161 -6.79 -14.19 -5.54
CA ARG A 161 -7.70 -13.06 -5.43
C ARG A 161 -6.87 -11.82 -5.55
N TYR A 162 -7.36 -10.87 -6.33
CA TYR A 162 -6.76 -9.56 -6.49
C TYR A 162 -5.38 -9.48 -7.18
N GLY A 163 -4.74 -10.62 -7.43
CA GLY A 163 -3.52 -10.70 -8.22
C GLY A 163 -3.79 -10.53 -9.71
N ILE A 164 -3.00 -9.66 -10.36
CA ILE A 164 -3.11 -9.37 -11.78
C ILE A 164 -2.95 -10.62 -12.67
N TYR A 165 -2.10 -11.56 -12.26
CA TYR A 165 -1.81 -12.77 -13.04
C TYR A 165 -3.05 -13.66 -13.17
N GLU A 166 -3.89 -13.76 -12.14
CA GLU A 166 -5.08 -14.61 -12.19
C GLU A 166 -6.09 -14.07 -13.20
N VAL A 167 -6.23 -12.75 -13.30
CA VAL A 167 -7.19 -12.08 -14.19
C VAL A 167 -6.73 -12.12 -15.65
N TYR A 168 -5.46 -11.81 -15.91
CA TYR A 168 -4.93 -11.70 -17.27
C TYR A 168 -4.22 -12.97 -17.76
N HIS A 169 -4.05 -13.99 -16.89
CA HIS A 169 -3.17 -15.15 -17.13
C HIS A 169 -1.75 -14.74 -17.56
N GLY A 170 -1.26 -13.66 -16.95
CA GLY A 170 -0.01 -13.00 -17.30
C GLY A 170 0.04 -11.58 -16.75
N ILE A 171 1.05 -10.83 -17.16
CA ILE A 171 1.14 -9.38 -16.92
C ILE A 171 1.19 -8.71 -18.30
N PRO A 172 0.31 -7.75 -18.61
CA PRO A 172 0.34 -7.09 -19.90
C PRO A 172 1.66 -6.34 -20.14
N ASP A 173 2.29 -6.57 -21.30
CA ASP A 173 3.63 -6.07 -21.63
C ASP A 173 3.67 -4.53 -21.73
N ASP A 174 2.55 -3.92 -22.17
CA ASP A 174 2.37 -2.48 -22.34
C ASP A 174 1.87 -1.78 -21.06
N LEU A 175 1.59 -2.52 -19.98
CA LEU A 175 1.29 -1.93 -18.69
C LEU A 175 2.54 -1.25 -18.11
N ASN A 176 2.43 0.03 -17.81
CA ASN A 176 3.54 0.85 -17.34
C ASN A 176 3.69 0.78 -15.81
N TYR A 177 3.79 -0.41 -15.23
CA TYR A 177 4.08 -0.57 -13.79
C TYR A 177 5.57 -0.35 -13.50
N ASP A 178 5.90 -0.02 -12.24
CA ASP A 178 7.26 0.33 -11.81
C ASP A 178 7.96 -0.80 -11.06
N GLY A 179 7.20 -1.76 -10.53
CA GLY A 179 7.72 -2.97 -9.90
C GLY A 179 6.60 -3.94 -9.55
N ILE A 180 6.99 -5.03 -8.89
CA ILE A 180 6.08 -6.12 -8.52
C ILE A 180 6.25 -6.50 -7.05
N GLU A 181 5.17 -6.96 -6.45
CA GLU A 181 5.18 -7.63 -5.15
C GLU A 181 4.88 -9.11 -5.35
N VAL A 182 5.68 -9.95 -4.71
CA VAL A 182 5.55 -11.41 -4.74
C VAL A 182 5.76 -11.98 -3.34
N GLU A 183 5.18 -13.15 -3.07
CA GLU A 183 5.24 -13.81 -1.76
C GLU A 183 6.60 -14.47 -1.48
N SER A 184 7.32 -14.88 -2.53
CA SER A 184 8.58 -15.61 -2.35
C SER A 184 9.47 -15.62 -3.60
N ILE A 185 10.76 -15.91 -3.39
CA ILE A 185 11.73 -16.10 -4.48
C ILE A 185 11.29 -17.24 -5.43
N LYS A 186 10.62 -18.26 -4.88
CA LYS A 186 10.05 -19.35 -5.69
C LYS A 186 8.99 -18.80 -6.65
N GLN A 187 8.06 -18.00 -6.14
CA GLN A 187 7.01 -17.36 -6.95
C GLN A 187 7.61 -16.42 -8.01
N LEU A 188 8.63 -15.64 -7.66
CA LEU A 188 9.35 -14.81 -8.64
C LEU A 188 9.95 -15.64 -9.79
N ASN A 189 10.61 -16.76 -9.46
CA ASN A 189 11.22 -17.63 -10.47
C ASN A 189 10.18 -18.30 -11.37
N GLU A 190 9.01 -18.63 -10.83
CA GLU A 190 7.87 -19.13 -11.59
C GLU A 190 7.32 -18.05 -12.52
N LEU A 191 7.10 -16.84 -12.00
CA LEU A 191 6.61 -15.71 -12.78
C LEU A 191 7.55 -15.36 -13.95
N LYS A 192 8.87 -15.43 -13.76
CA LYS A 192 9.86 -15.24 -14.84
C LYS A 192 9.77 -16.28 -15.95
N GLN A 193 9.36 -17.51 -15.63
CA GLN A 193 9.17 -18.57 -16.63
C GLN A 193 7.87 -18.37 -17.40
N LEU A 194 6.82 -17.91 -16.72
CA LEU A 194 5.49 -17.71 -17.29
C LEU A 194 5.40 -16.40 -18.10
N CYS A 195 6.01 -15.32 -17.61
CA CYS A 195 6.00 -13.98 -18.20
C CYS A 195 7.39 -13.59 -18.71
N LYS A 196 7.67 -13.85 -19.99
CA LYS A 196 9.00 -13.60 -20.60
C LYS A 196 9.43 -12.13 -20.62
N HIS A 197 8.47 -11.20 -20.58
CA HIS A 197 8.70 -9.76 -20.61
C HIS A 197 8.43 -9.09 -19.25
N LEU A 198 8.52 -9.87 -18.16
CA LEU A 198 8.39 -9.35 -16.80
C LEU A 198 9.41 -8.23 -16.55
N LYS A 199 8.94 -7.08 -16.06
CA LYS A 199 9.78 -5.99 -15.56
C LYS A 199 10.03 -6.24 -14.08
N ASP A 200 11.20 -6.78 -13.75
CA ASP A 200 11.58 -7.18 -12.40
C ASP A 200 12.75 -6.36 -11.84
N ASP A 201 12.95 -5.14 -12.35
CA ASP A 201 13.96 -4.20 -11.83
C ASP A 201 13.73 -3.90 -10.34
N TYR A 202 12.46 -3.88 -9.93
CA TYR A 202 12.03 -3.72 -8.54
C TYR A 202 11.07 -4.83 -8.14
N VAL A 203 11.52 -5.66 -7.20
CA VAL A 203 10.74 -6.76 -6.61
C VAL A 203 10.66 -6.57 -5.11
N PHE A 204 9.44 -6.54 -4.59
CA PHE A 204 9.14 -6.37 -3.17
C PHE A 204 8.54 -7.63 -2.56
N PHE A 205 8.83 -7.81 -1.28
CA PHE A 205 8.27 -8.87 -0.44
C PHE A 205 7.78 -8.18 0.84
N ASN A 206 6.48 -7.94 0.94
CA ASN A 206 5.87 -7.27 2.10
C ASN A 206 4.90 -8.21 2.83
N SER A 207 4.40 -7.77 3.98
CA SER A 207 3.53 -8.60 4.82
C SER A 207 2.06 -8.64 4.39
N ASP A 208 1.56 -7.57 3.75
CA ASP A 208 0.11 -7.33 3.64
C ASP A 208 -0.57 -7.39 5.03
N ALA A 209 0.07 -6.74 6.01
CA ALA A 209 -0.29 -6.89 7.41
C ALA A 209 -1.60 -6.18 7.75
N HIS A 210 -2.53 -6.95 8.32
CA HIS A 210 -3.83 -6.48 8.82
C HIS A 210 -3.92 -6.50 10.37
N ASN A 211 -2.88 -7.00 11.04
CA ASN A 211 -2.68 -7.03 12.48
C ASN A 211 -1.19 -6.84 12.79
N LEU A 212 -0.88 -6.44 14.03
CA LEU A 212 0.47 -6.01 14.41
C LEU A 212 1.50 -7.15 14.34
N GLU A 213 1.07 -8.38 14.64
CA GLU A 213 1.92 -9.56 14.64
C GLU A 213 2.41 -9.90 13.23
N SER A 214 1.57 -9.64 12.23
CA SER A 214 1.85 -9.94 10.82
C SER A 214 2.84 -8.98 10.17
N ILE A 215 3.09 -7.80 10.76
CA ILE A 215 4.12 -6.86 10.27
C ILE A 215 5.46 -7.61 10.17
N SER A 216 6.16 -7.41 9.05
CA SER A 216 7.36 -8.17 8.72
C SER A 216 8.47 -8.02 9.77
N GLU A 217 9.17 -9.12 10.02
CA GLU A 217 10.49 -9.10 10.63
C GLU A 217 11.52 -8.46 9.68
N PRO A 218 12.71 -8.01 10.14
CA PRO A 218 13.68 -7.28 9.32
C PRO A 218 14.48 -8.26 8.46
N ILE A 219 13.79 -8.87 7.50
CA ILE A 219 14.31 -9.89 6.57
C ILE A 219 14.60 -9.25 5.22
N ASN A 220 13.65 -8.47 4.71
CA ASN A 220 13.74 -7.84 3.39
C ASN A 220 14.39 -6.47 3.50
N GLN A 221 15.35 -6.21 2.61
CA GLN A 221 16.12 -4.96 2.61
C GLN A 221 16.22 -4.35 1.22
N ILE A 222 16.26 -3.03 1.17
CA ILE A 222 16.52 -2.26 -0.04
C ILE A 222 17.52 -1.14 0.24
N ASP A 223 18.39 -0.86 -0.73
CA ASP A 223 19.25 0.31 -0.67
C ASP A 223 18.42 1.60 -0.82
N ARG A 224 18.80 2.64 -0.08
CA ARG A 224 18.05 3.90 -0.06
C ARG A 224 18.06 4.60 -1.42
N ASP A 225 19.21 4.68 -2.06
CA ASP A 225 19.32 5.37 -3.34
C ASP A 225 18.61 4.59 -4.44
N ILE A 226 18.64 3.26 -4.40
CA ILE A 226 17.86 2.39 -5.29
C ILE A 226 16.36 2.62 -5.08
N PHE A 227 15.86 2.60 -3.84
CA PHE A 227 14.43 2.81 -3.58
C PHE A 227 13.94 4.16 -4.14
N TYR A 228 14.69 5.25 -3.89
CA TYR A 228 14.31 6.56 -4.37
C TYR A 228 14.53 6.80 -5.88
N GLN A 229 15.18 5.87 -6.60
CA GLN A 229 15.22 5.90 -8.06
C GLN A 229 13.86 5.61 -8.72
N LEU A 230 12.93 4.97 -8.00
CA LEU A 230 11.56 4.74 -8.49
C LEU A 230 10.88 6.02 -9.00
N TRP A 231 11.18 7.18 -8.40
CA TRP A 231 10.61 8.49 -8.75
C TRP A 231 11.52 9.36 -9.65
N ARG A 232 12.58 8.81 -10.25
CA ARG A 232 13.51 9.57 -11.13
C ARG A 232 13.25 9.34 -12.62
N LYS A 233 12.01 8.98 -12.98
CA LYS A 233 11.59 8.67 -14.35
C LYS A 233 11.22 9.93 -15.14
#